data_AF-B1YBP8-F1
#
_entry.id   AF-B1YBP8-F1
#
_cell.length_a   1.000
_cell.length_b   1.000
_cell.length_c   1.000
_cell.angle_alpha   90.00
_cell.angle_beta   90.00
_cell.angle_gamma   90.00
#
_symmetry.space_group_name_H-M   'P 1'
#
loop_
_entity.id
_entity.type
_entity.pdbx_description
1 polymer ?
#
loop_
_entity_poly.entity_id
_entity_poly.type
_entity_poly.pdbx_seq_one_letter_code
_entity_poly.pdbx_strand_id
1 'polypeptide(L)'
;MEINWDVNFIAMYTHYVRFSPVGEYLRLVILRRLSQGPARVEEVDQLAESAVRKIGVKYNWRVWPELLKREVVVRDGVVELTRVGRWMLEQTGEEVAEYVKKTLGVSLS
;
A
#
# COMPACT_ATOMS: atom_id res chain seq x y z
N MET A 1 -23.49 -9.75 -20.64
CA MET A 1 -23.61 -9.68 -19.16
C MET A 1 -22.54 -8.72 -18.68
N GLU A 2 -22.90 -7.45 -18.49
CA GLU A 2 -22.07 -6.54 -17.70
C GLU A 2 -22.19 -6.99 -16.24
N ILE A 3 -21.12 -7.58 -15.72
CA ILE A 3 -21.03 -7.81 -14.30
C ILE A 3 -20.83 -6.41 -13.70
N ASN A 4 -21.84 -5.94 -12.98
CA ASN A 4 -21.85 -4.63 -12.32
C ASN A 4 -20.91 -4.69 -11.11
N TRP A 5 -19.60 -4.59 -11.39
CA TRP A 5 -18.51 -4.63 -10.41
C TRP A 5 -18.39 -3.34 -9.59
N ASP A 6 -19.07 -2.27 -9.99
CA ASP A 6 -18.81 -0.94 -9.44
C ASP A 6 -19.47 -0.73 -8.08
N VAL A 7 -20.75 -1.02 -7.89
CA VAL A 7 -21.46 -0.47 -6.73
C VAL A 7 -21.18 -1.23 -5.42
N ASN A 8 -21.13 -2.56 -5.46
CA ASN A 8 -20.93 -3.39 -4.26
C ASN A 8 -19.46 -3.46 -3.82
N PHE A 9 -18.51 -3.37 -4.75
CA PHE A 9 -17.09 -3.30 -4.42
C PHE A 9 -16.73 -1.94 -3.81
N ILE A 10 -17.27 -0.84 -4.37
CA ILE A 10 -17.06 0.52 -3.88
C ILE A 10 -17.71 0.71 -2.48
N ALA A 11 -18.94 0.21 -2.27
CA ALA A 11 -19.64 0.33 -0.98
C ALA A 11 -18.90 -0.39 0.18
N MET A 12 -18.28 -1.55 -0.08
CA MET A 12 -17.52 -2.30 0.93
C MET A 12 -16.22 -1.60 1.37
N TYR A 13 -15.76 -0.58 0.64
CA TYR A 13 -14.48 0.12 0.88
C TYR A 13 -14.60 1.62 1.15
N THR A 14 -15.79 2.07 1.59
CA THR A 14 -16.05 3.46 1.99
C THR A 14 -15.20 3.96 3.17
N HIS A 15 -14.44 3.08 3.84
CA HIS A 15 -13.34 3.48 4.72
C HIS A 15 -12.01 3.43 3.97
N TYR A 16 -11.58 4.59 3.48
CA TYR A 16 -10.31 4.78 2.76
C TYR A 16 -9.07 4.43 3.61
N VAL A 17 -9.21 4.52 4.94
CA VAL A 17 -8.18 4.11 5.93
C VAL A 17 -8.51 2.72 6.44
N ARG A 18 -7.62 1.77 6.18
CA ARG A 18 -7.72 0.35 6.57
C ARG A 18 -6.76 -0.01 7.69
N PHE A 19 -5.65 0.70 7.80
CA PHE A 19 -4.58 0.43 8.76
C PHE A 19 -4.29 1.65 9.64
N SER A 20 -3.43 1.45 10.64
CA SER A 20 -2.80 2.57 11.35
C SER A 20 -2.14 3.53 10.34
N PRO A 21 -1.92 4.81 10.70
CA PRO A 21 -1.24 5.78 9.82
C PRO A 21 0.09 5.28 9.24
N VAL A 22 0.89 4.57 10.05
CA VAL A 22 2.18 3.99 9.63
C VAL A 22 1.98 2.83 8.65
N GLY A 23 0.93 2.03 8.86
CA GLY A 23 0.55 0.95 7.95
C GLY A 23 0.05 1.47 6.59
N GLU A 24 -0.75 2.54 6.59
CA GLU A 24 -1.16 3.21 5.34
C GLU A 24 0.02 3.85 4.61
N TYR A 25 0.94 4.46 5.34
CA TYR A 25 2.18 4.97 4.74
C TYR A 25 3.00 3.86 4.09
N LEU A 26 3.24 2.75 4.81
CA LEU A 26 3.94 1.58 4.26
C LEU A 26 3.24 1.03 3.03
N ARG A 27 1.91 0.89 3.10
CA ARG A 27 1.09 0.46 1.97
C ARG A 27 1.30 1.36 0.76
N LEU A 28 1.13 2.67 0.90
CA LEU A 28 1.30 3.61 -0.21
C LEU A 28 2.71 3.57 -0.80
N VAL A 29 3.75 3.58 0.03
CA VAL A 29 5.14 3.56 -0.42
C VAL A 29 5.42 2.31 -1.26
N ILE A 30 5.00 1.14 -0.78
CA ILE A 30 5.23 -0.13 -1.47
C ILE A 30 4.41 -0.20 -2.76
N LEU A 31 3.12 0.16 -2.71
CA LEU A 31 2.27 0.10 -3.90
C LEU A 31 2.74 1.07 -5.00
N ARG A 32 3.18 2.28 -4.64
CA ARG A 32 3.77 3.25 -5.60
C ARG A 32 5.07 2.76 -6.20
N ARG A 33 5.91 2.05 -5.44
CA ARG A 33 7.11 1.43 -6.01
C ARG A 33 6.74 0.34 -7.00
N LEU A 34 5.79 -0.53 -6.63
CA LEU A 34 5.41 -1.66 -7.47
C LEU A 34 4.56 -1.27 -8.69
N SER A 35 3.96 -0.07 -8.71
CA SER A 35 3.28 0.45 -9.91
C SER A 35 4.24 0.79 -11.06
N GLN A 36 5.53 0.97 -10.75
CA GLN A 36 6.60 1.15 -11.74
C GLN A 36 7.08 -0.19 -12.32
N GLY A 37 6.66 -1.31 -11.72
CA GLY A 37 7.01 -2.67 -12.13
C GLY A 37 7.35 -3.58 -10.94
N PRO A 38 7.45 -4.89 -11.18
CA PRO A 38 7.85 -5.87 -10.18
C PRO A 38 9.16 -5.51 -9.47
N ALA A 39 9.29 -5.93 -8.21
CA ALA A 39 10.50 -5.71 -7.42
C ALA A 39 10.87 -6.97 -6.64
N ARG A 40 12.14 -7.13 -6.27
CA ARG A 40 12.55 -8.24 -5.41
C ARG A 40 12.06 -8.02 -3.98
N VAL A 41 11.82 -9.11 -3.24
CA VAL A 41 11.45 -9.04 -1.82
C VAL A 41 12.45 -8.22 -1.01
N GLU A 42 13.75 -8.38 -1.28
CA GLU A 42 14.81 -7.64 -0.57
C GLU A 42 14.73 -6.13 -0.82
N GLU A 43 14.33 -5.72 -2.02
CA GLU A 43 14.13 -4.31 -2.35
C GLU A 43 12.91 -3.73 -1.60
N VAL A 44 11.82 -4.49 -1.54
CA VAL A 44 10.61 -4.10 -0.80
C VAL A 44 10.89 -4.03 0.70
N ASP A 45 11.67 -4.97 1.24
CA ASP A 45 12.13 -4.96 2.63
C ASP A 45 12.93 -3.71 2.96
N GLN A 46 13.93 -3.37 2.13
CA GLN A 46 14.73 -2.15 2.30
C GLN A 46 13.90 -0.88 2.23
N LEU A 47 12.91 -0.86 1.32
CA LEU A 47 11.97 0.24 1.18
C LEU A 47 11.09 0.39 2.42
N ALA A 48 10.53 -0.72 2.92
CA ALA A 48 9.68 -0.74 4.11
C ALA A 48 10.46 -0.33 5.38
N GLU A 49 11.68 -0.84 5.53
CA GLU A 49 12.57 -0.45 6.63
C GLU A 49 12.89 1.04 6.57
N SER A 50 13.31 1.54 5.40
CA SER A 50 13.64 2.96 5.21
C SER A 50 12.44 3.87 5.47
N ALA A 51 11.26 3.46 5.05
CA ALA A 51 10.00 4.18 5.30
C ALA A 51 9.72 4.31 6.79
N VAL A 52 9.76 3.21 7.55
CA VAL A 52 9.53 3.26 9.01
C VAL A 52 10.60 4.08 9.73
N ARG A 53 11.87 3.91 9.36
CA ARG A 53 12.99 4.66 9.96
C ARG A 53 12.83 6.17 9.78
N LYS A 54 12.37 6.64 8.60
CA LYS A 54 12.12 8.06 8.32
C LYS A 54 11.04 8.68 9.22
N ILE A 55 10.03 7.89 9.61
CA ILE A 55 8.96 8.37 10.51
C ILE A 55 9.46 8.45 11.96
N GLY A 56 10.52 7.71 12.33
CA GLY A 56 11.09 7.75 13.68
C GLY A 56 10.24 7.02 14.72
N VAL A 57 9.33 6.13 14.30
CA VAL A 57 8.45 5.36 15.18
C VAL A 57 8.89 3.91 15.29
N LYS A 58 8.63 3.29 16.45
CA LYS A 58 8.82 1.85 16.65
C LYS A 58 7.68 1.09 15.96
N TYR A 59 7.92 0.63 14.73
CA TYR A 59 6.98 -0.17 13.97
C TYR A 59 7.72 -1.37 13.32
N ASN A 60 7.09 -2.55 13.32
CA ASN A 60 7.67 -3.72 12.68
C ASN A 60 7.42 -3.67 11.17
N TRP A 61 8.36 -3.16 10.37
CA TRP A 61 8.21 -3.06 8.91
C TRP A 61 8.07 -4.43 8.21
N ARG A 62 8.50 -5.53 8.84
CA ARG A 62 8.40 -6.89 8.28
C ARG A 62 6.98 -7.43 8.15
N VAL A 63 5.98 -6.72 8.69
CA VAL A 63 4.57 -7.14 8.54
C VAL A 63 4.00 -6.83 7.16
N TRP A 64 4.74 -6.13 6.28
CA TRP A 64 4.23 -5.72 4.97
C TRP A 64 3.65 -6.86 4.11
N PRO A 65 4.18 -8.10 4.09
CA PRO A 65 3.61 -9.16 3.26
C PRO A 65 2.19 -9.53 3.70
N GLU A 66 1.97 -9.59 5.02
CA GLU A 66 0.64 -9.86 5.58
C GLU A 66 -0.28 -8.65 5.43
N LEU A 67 0.25 -7.44 5.64
CA LEU A 67 -0.48 -6.18 5.50
C LEU A 67 -1.01 -5.98 4.07
N LEU A 68 -0.26 -6.43 3.06
CA LEU A 68 -0.56 -6.24 1.64
C LEU A 68 -1.00 -7.52 0.93
N LYS A 69 -1.36 -8.58 1.65
CA LYS A 69 -1.65 -9.91 1.07
C LYS A 69 -2.73 -9.94 -0.03
N ARG A 70 -3.55 -8.89 -0.14
CA ARG A 70 -4.57 -8.74 -1.21
C ARG A 70 -4.05 -7.89 -2.36
N GLU A 71 -3.23 -6.90 -2.07
CA GLU A 71 -2.69 -5.93 -3.02
C GLU A 71 -1.45 -6.42 -3.75
N VAL A 72 -0.69 -7.37 -3.17
CA VAL A 72 0.52 -7.92 -3.78
C VAL A 72 0.49 -9.44 -3.83
N VAL A 73 1.27 -10.00 -4.74
CA VAL A 73 1.61 -11.42 -4.80
C VAL A 73 3.12 -11.57 -4.76
N VAL A 74 3.61 -12.60 -4.05
CA VAL A 74 5.03 -12.95 -4.00
C VAL A 74 5.21 -14.28 -4.72
N ARG A 75 6.07 -14.31 -5.75
CA ARG A 75 6.41 -15.51 -6.53
C ARG A 75 7.90 -15.51 -6.81
N ASP A 76 8.58 -16.59 -6.47
CA ASP A 76 10.02 -16.78 -6.73
C ASP A 76 10.90 -15.60 -6.26
N GLY A 77 10.57 -15.02 -5.09
CA GLY A 77 11.29 -13.87 -4.53
C GLY A 77 10.99 -12.52 -5.20
N VAL A 78 10.03 -12.49 -6.13
CA VAL A 78 9.55 -11.28 -6.81
C VAL A 78 8.17 -10.90 -6.30
N VAL A 79 7.97 -9.61 -6.05
CA VAL A 79 6.74 -8.99 -5.59
C VAL A 79 6.10 -8.24 -6.74
N GLU A 80 4.81 -8.51 -6.98
CA GLU A 80 4.03 -7.86 -8.03
C GLU A 80 2.70 -7.34 -7.50
N LEU A 81 2.20 -6.24 -8.08
CA LEU A 81 0.85 -5.78 -7.80
C LEU A 81 -0.19 -6.76 -8.35
N THR A 82 -1.19 -7.07 -7.54
CA THR A 82 -2.43 -7.69 -8.02
C THR A 82 -3.29 -6.65 -8.76
N ARG A 83 -4.34 -7.11 -9.44
CA ARG A 83 -5.37 -6.21 -10.00
C ARG A 83 -6.03 -5.37 -8.91
N VAL A 84 -6.24 -5.94 -7.72
CA VAL A 84 -6.80 -5.23 -6.57
C VAL A 84 -5.82 -4.17 -6.07
N GLY A 85 -4.52 -4.49 -5.99
CA GLY A 85 -3.49 -3.53 -5.58
C GLY A 85 -3.40 -2.32 -6.51
N ARG A 86 -3.43 -2.54 -7.84
CA ARG A 86 -3.48 -1.47 -8.84
C ARG A 86 -4.72 -0.60 -8.69
N TRP A 87 -5.90 -1.21 -8.69
CA TRP A 87 -7.16 -0.48 -8.54
C TRP A 87 -7.21 0.34 -7.23
N MET A 88 -6.75 -0.23 -6.13
CA MET A 88 -6.69 0.49 -4.85
C MET A 88 -5.79 1.72 -4.91
N LEU A 89 -4.62 1.59 -5.53
CA LEU A 89 -3.70 2.71 -5.66
C LEU A 89 -4.29 3.81 -6.55
N GLU A 90 -4.95 3.45 -7.64
CA GLU A 90 -5.59 4.39 -8.57
C GLU A 90 -6.79 5.11 -7.94
N GLN A 91 -7.61 4.40 -7.16
CA GLN A 91 -8.86 4.95 -6.63
C GLN A 91 -8.70 5.70 -5.30
N THR A 92 -7.70 5.36 -4.48
CA THR A 92 -7.60 5.92 -3.12
C THR A 92 -6.21 6.44 -2.78
N GLY A 93 -5.30 6.52 -3.76
CA GLY A 93 -3.90 6.86 -3.53
C GLY A 93 -3.68 8.28 -3.00
N GLU A 94 -4.51 9.23 -3.44
CA GLU A 94 -4.40 10.64 -3.06
C GLU A 94 -5.01 10.91 -1.69
N GLU A 95 -6.19 10.37 -1.42
CA GLU A 95 -6.89 10.54 -0.14
C GLU A 95 -6.06 9.94 1.01
N VAL A 96 -5.50 8.75 0.80
CA VAL A 96 -4.64 8.11 1.80
C VAL A 96 -3.34 8.90 1.96
N ALA A 97 -2.78 9.47 0.89
CA ALA A 97 -1.57 10.30 0.99
C ALA A 97 -1.83 11.57 1.79
N GLU A 98 -2.98 12.22 1.60
CA GLU A 98 -3.38 13.39 2.37
C GLU A 98 -3.64 13.05 3.84
N TYR A 99 -4.29 11.91 4.12
CA TYR A 99 -4.46 11.40 5.48
C TYR A 99 -3.12 11.14 6.19
N VAL A 100 -2.20 10.46 5.51
CA VAL A 100 -0.85 10.18 6.00
C VAL A 100 -0.08 11.48 6.27
N LYS A 101 -0.17 12.46 5.37
CA LYS A 101 0.48 13.76 5.54
C LYS A 101 -0.06 14.51 6.76
N LYS A 102 -1.38 14.56 6.93
CA LYS A 102 -2.03 15.19 8.09
C LYS A 102 -1.65 14.51 9.41
N THR A 103 -1.50 13.19 9.40
CA THR A 103 -1.33 12.41 10.64
C THR A 103 0.14 12.24 11.04
N LEU A 104 1.04 12.06 10.07
CA LEU A 104 2.45 11.76 10.31
C LEU A 104 3.39 12.91 9.93
N GLY A 105 2.90 13.97 9.28
CA GLY A 105 3.73 15.07 8.81
C GLY A 105 4.67 14.72 7.66
N VAL A 106 4.47 13.56 7.00
CA VAL A 106 5.32 13.10 5.89
C VAL A 106 4.65 13.36 4.54
N SER A 107 5.40 13.87 3.57
CA SER A 107 4.94 13.99 2.19
C SER A 107 5.42 12.81 1.35
N LEU A 108 4.49 12.21 0.61
CA LEU A 108 4.81 11.26 -0.46
C LEU A 108 4.84 12.03 -1.78
N SER A 109 5.97 12.69 -2.07
CA SER A 109 6.27 13.31 -3.36
C SER A 109 6.56 12.26 -4.43
#